data_AF-A0A7J6EM52-F1
#
_entry.id   AF-A0A7J6EM52-F1
#
_cell.length_a   1.000
_cell.length_b   1.000
_cell.length_c   1.000
_cell.angle_alpha   90.00
_cell.angle_beta   90.00
_cell.angle_gamma   90.00
#
_symmetry.space_group_name_H-M   'P 1'
#
loop_
_entity.id
_entity.type
_entity.pdbx_description
1 polymer ?
#
loop_
_entity_poly.entity_id
_entity_poly.type
_entity_poly.pdbx_seq_one_letter_code
_entity_poly.pdbx_strand_id
1 'polypeptide(L)' 'MKKRNYILIQPILFAYLPVMTVKNPLDALATLRTQKGLIDLVVTDFHMPYMNGFQLQEQIDKEFQLPVISKYYYI' A
#
# COMPACT_ATOMS: atom_id res chain seq x y z
N MET A 1 0.23 19.04 17.63
CA MET A 1 -0.54 17.77 17.46
C MET A 1 -0.54 17.36 15.99
N LYS A 2 0.29 16.40 15.57
CA LYS A 2 0.26 15.91 14.19
C LYS A 2 0.81 14.49 14.09
N LYS A 3 -0.06 13.48 14.23
CA LYS A 3 0.12 12.15 13.62
C LYS A 3 -1.26 11.54 13.38
N ARG A 4 -1.83 11.78 12.20
CA ARG A 4 -2.93 10.97 11.67
C ARG A 4 -2.30 10.01 10.68
N ASN A 5 -2.33 8.72 11.00
CA ASN A 5 -1.86 7.64 10.15
C ASN A 5 -2.91 7.43 9.05
N TYR A 6 -2.50 7.42 7.79
CA TYR A 6 -3.36 7.06 6.67
C TYR A 6 -2.57 6.12 5.76
N ILE A 7 -2.91 4.84 5.83
CA ILE A 7 -3.49 4.06 4.72
C ILE A 7 -4.61 3.28 5.43
N LEU A 8 -5.77 3.03 4.78
CA LEU A 8 -6.69 1.88 4.97
C LEU A 8 -8.18 2.17 4.66
N ILE A 9 -8.78 1.22 3.96
CA ILE A 9 -10.21 0.88 3.88
C ILE A 9 -10.26 -0.60 4.24
N GLN A 10 -10.97 -1.17 5.21
CA GLN A 10 -11.99 -0.80 6.19
C GLN A 10 -11.71 -1.67 7.44
N PRO A 11 -12.28 -1.38 8.63
CA PRO A 11 -12.19 -2.25 9.82
C PRO A 11 -12.59 -3.72 9.58
N ILE A 12 -13.35 -4.00 8.53
CA ILE A 12 -13.92 -5.32 8.24
C ILE A 12 -12.86 -6.30 7.71
N LEU A 13 -11.90 -5.85 6.90
CA LEU A 13 -10.85 -6.74 6.37
C LEU A 13 -9.83 -7.13 7.45
N PHE A 14 -9.57 -6.20 8.39
CA PHE A 14 -8.69 -6.41 9.55
C PHE A 14 -9.16 -7.49 10.51
N ALA A 15 -10.48 -7.71 10.58
CA ALA A 15 -11.05 -8.66 11.52
C ALA A 15 -10.80 -10.12 11.09
N TYR A 16 -10.46 -10.37 9.82
CA TYR A 16 -10.39 -11.72 9.25
C TYR A 16 -9.12 -12.02 8.46
N LEU A 17 -8.32 -11.02 8.08
CA LEU A 17 -7.07 -11.23 7.35
C LEU A 17 -5.86 -10.63 8.09
N PRO A 18 -4.69 -11.30 8.06
CA PRO A 18 -3.42 -10.70 8.46
C PRO A 18 -3.09 -9.50 7.58
N VAL A 19 -2.58 -8.46 8.21
CA VAL A 19 -2.42 -7.13 7.61
C VAL A 19 -1.10 -6.52 8.05
N MET A 20 -0.38 -5.94 7.09
CA MET A 20 0.79 -5.14 7.37
C MET A 20 0.54 -3.71 6.92
N THR A 21 0.91 -2.74 7.74
CA THR A 21 0.71 -1.32 7.44
C THR A 21 2.05 -0.60 7.42
N VAL A 22 2.20 0.29 6.44
CA VAL A 22 3.38 1.11 6.22
C VAL A 22 2.92 2.54 5.92
N LYS A 23 3.79 3.52 6.17
CA LYS A 23 3.40 4.94 6.16
C LYS A 23 3.73 5.67 4.87
N ASN A 24 4.56 5.08 4.02
CA ASN A 24 5.02 5.71 2.80
C ASN A 24 5.35 4.62 1.74
N PRO A 25 5.38 4.98 0.45
CA PRO A 25 5.60 4.03 -0.64
C PRO A 25 6.99 3.40 -0.63
N LEU A 26 8.03 4.06 -0.12
CA LEU A 26 9.39 3.50 -0.04
C LEU A 26 9.46 2.38 1.01
N ASP A 27 8.83 2.59 2.17
CA ASP A 27 8.71 1.55 3.20
C ASP A 27 7.92 0.36 2.64
N ALA A 28 6.87 0.60 1.85
CA ALA A 28 6.09 -0.47 1.21
C ALA A 28 6.95 -1.35 0.31
N LEU A 29 7.78 -0.76 -0.55
CA LEU A 29 8.69 -1.50 -1.43
C LEU A 29 9.75 -2.26 -0.63
N ALA A 30 10.33 -1.65 0.40
CA ALA A 30 11.27 -2.32 1.28
C ALA A 30 10.63 -3.53 2.00
N THR A 31 9.40 -3.37 2.47
CA THR A 31 8.60 -4.45 3.07
C THR A 31 8.32 -5.56 2.06
N LEU A 32 7.88 -5.25 0.84
CA LEU A 32 7.62 -6.26 -0.21
C LEU A 32 8.88 -7.07 -0.57
N ARG A 33 10.05 -6.42 -0.56
CA ARG A 33 11.35 -7.09 -0.80
C ARG A 33 11.74 -8.01 0.35
N THR A 34 11.53 -7.58 1.59
CA THR A 34 11.89 -8.36 2.79
C THR A 34 10.90 -9.48 3.12
N GLN A 35 9.62 -9.30 2.77
CA GLN A 35 8.52 -10.24 3.03
C GLN A 35 8.03 -10.91 1.74
N LYS A 36 8.95 -11.21 0.82
CA LYS A 36 8.62 -11.73 -0.52
C LYS A 36 7.82 -13.02 -0.42
N GLY A 37 6.68 -13.07 -1.13
CA GLY A 37 5.78 -14.23 -1.16
C GLY A 37 4.80 -14.34 0.02
N LEU A 38 4.79 -13.38 0.94
CA LEU A 38 3.86 -13.33 2.08
C LEU A 38 2.73 -12.31 1.91
N ILE A 39 2.76 -11.53 0.82
CA ILE A 39 1.82 -10.46 0.54
C ILE A 39 1.19 -10.73 -0.81
N ASP A 40 -0.13 -10.91 -0.83
CA ASP A 40 -0.89 -11.24 -2.04
C ASP A 40 -1.59 -10.03 -2.66
N LEU A 41 -1.73 -8.93 -1.91
CA LEU A 41 -2.48 -7.74 -2.32
C LEU A 41 -1.89 -6.48 -1.69
N VAL A 42 -1.78 -5.42 -2.50
CA VAL A 42 -1.40 -4.09 -2.03
C VAL A 42 -2.60 -3.14 -2.16
N VAL A 43 -2.93 -2.47 -1.07
CA VAL A 43 -3.95 -1.41 -1.05
C VAL A 43 -3.26 -0.10 -0.69
N THR A 44 -3.45 0.93 -1.51
CA THR A 44 -2.75 2.20 -1.36
C THR A 44 -3.65 3.40 -1.64
N ASP A 45 -3.31 4.54 -1.07
CA ASP A 45 -3.94 5.82 -1.44
C ASP A 45 -3.31 6.33 -2.74
N PHE A 46 -4.10 6.93 -3.63
CA PHE A 46 -3.57 7.45 -4.88
C PHE A 46 -2.61 8.64 -4.67
N HIS A 47 -3.04 9.60 -3.85
CA HIS A 47 -2.27 10.79 -3.53
C HIS A 47 -1.39 10.52 -2.31
N MET A 48 -0.11 10.26 -2.55
CA MET A 48 0.91 10.09 -1.52
C MET A 48 2.08 11.06 -1.76
N PRO A 49 2.86 11.41 -0.72
CA PRO A 49 4.13 12.10 -0.88
C PRO A 49 5.14 11.27 -1.69
N TYR A 50 6.04 11.94 -2.42
CA TYR A 50 7.16 11.37 -3.18
C TYR A 50 6.80 10.54 -4.42
N MET A 51 5.83 9.64 -4.31
CA MET A 51 5.40 8.72 -5.35
C MET A 51 3.89 8.51 -5.24
N ASN A 52 3.15 8.66 -6.35
CA ASN A 52 1.71 8.42 -6.36
C ASN A 52 1.37 6.92 -6.50
N GLY A 53 0.08 6.58 -6.36
CA GLY A 53 -0.40 5.20 -6.47
C GLY A 53 -0.09 4.52 -7.80
N PHE A 54 -0.11 5.25 -8.93
CA PHE A 54 0.26 4.68 -10.24
C PHE A 54 1.75 4.35 -10.33
N GLN A 55 2.61 5.26 -9.88
CA GLN A 55 4.06 5.05 -9.90
C GLN A 55 4.46 3.89 -8.98
N LEU A 56 3.80 3.76 -7.82
CA LEU A 56 4.01 2.61 -6.93
C LEU A 56 3.55 1.31 -7.59
N GLN A 57 2.37 1.31 -8.22
CA GLN A 57 1.87 0.15 -8.96
C GLN A 57 2.85 -0.30 -10.04
N GLU A 58 3.39 0.60 -10.85
CA GLU A 58 4.36 0.23 -11.89
C GLU A 58 5.60 -0.48 -11.33
N GLN A 59 6.10 -0.05 -10.17
CA GLN A 59 7.23 -0.70 -9.53
C GLN A 59 6.85 -2.07 -8.96
N ILE A 60 5.65 -2.17 -8.39
CA ILE A 60 5.14 -3.42 -7.84
C ILE A 60 4.94 -4.46 -8.95
N ASP A 61 4.38 -4.05 -10.09
CA ASP A 61 4.20 -4.91 -11.26
C ASP A 61 5.56 -5.41 -11.75
N LYS A 62 6.56 -4.52 -11.89
CA LYS A 62 7.90 -4.89 -12.37
C LYS A 62 8.62 -5.91 -11.47
N GLU A 63 8.49 -5.79 -10.15
CA GLU A 63 9.28 -6.58 -9.19
C GLU A 63 8.53 -7.79 -8.60
N PHE A 64 7.21 -7.70 -8.43
CA PHE A 64 6.43 -8.69 -7.66
C PHE A 64 5.21 -9.23 -8.40
N GLN A 65 4.71 -8.54 -9.43
CA GLN A 65 3.49 -8.94 -10.18
C GLN A 65 2.26 -9.09 -9.26
N LEU A 66 2.14 -8.19 -8.27
CA LEU A 66 1.03 -8.22 -7.30
C LEU A 66 -0.09 -7.27 -7.72
N PRO A 67 -1.36 -7.64 -7.48
CA PRO A 67 -2.48 -6.73 -7.69
C PRO A 67 -2.38 -5.52 -6.75
N VAL A 68 -2.67 -4.34 -7.28
CA VAL A 68 -2.70 -3.08 -6.54
C VAL A 68 -4.07 -2.44 -6.64
N ILE A 69 -4.68 -2.12 -5.50
CA ILE A 69 -5.92 -1.34 -5.41
C ILE A 69 -5.57 0.06 -4.93
N SER A 70 -5.70 1.04 -5.82
CA SER A 70 -5.50 2.45 -5.51
C SER A 70 -6.82 3.13 -5.19
N LYS A 71 -6.89 3.76 -4.02
CA LYS A 71 -8.03 4.56 -3.59
C LYS A 71 -7.89 5.98 -4.14
N TYR A 72 -8.77 6.35 -5.06
CA TYR A 72 -8.82 7.67 -5.68
C TYR A 72 -9.95 8.50 -5.07
N TYR A 73 -9.67 9.72 -4.63
CA TYR A 73 -10.67 10.69 -4.21
C TYR A 73 -10.57 11.94 -5.08
N TYR A 74 -11.70 12.39 -5.60
CA TYR A 74 -11.84 13.75 -6.13
C TYR A 74 -12.13 14.66 -4.93
N ILE A 75 -11.16 15.49 -4.56
CA ILE A 75 -11.39 16.66 -3.69
C ILE A 75 -11.82 17.85 -4.54
#